data_AF-A0A812NHW1-F1
#
_entry.id   AF-A0A812NHW1-F1
#
_cell.length_a   1.000
_cell.length_b   1.000
_cell.length_c   1.000
_cell.angle_alpha   90.00
_cell.angle_beta   90.00
_cell.angle_gamma   90.00
#
_symmetry.space_group_name_H-M   'P 1'
#
loop_
_entity.id
_entity.type
_entity.pdbx_description
1 polymer ?
#
loop_
_entity_poly.entity_id
_entity_poly.type
_entity_poly.pdbx_seq_one_letter_code
_entity_poly.pdbx_strand_id
1 'polypeptide(L)'
;ADYGGTHRSGFIGGRCSEGWTACFRVPAWSLGNLLELLGIEQVDHLKLNCEGCEYRVLSDPTVQRWMSLSRVSLSGELHHPERFPDISREMATAAMDIMCE
;
A
#
# COMPACT_ATOMS: atom_id res chain seq x y z
N ALA A 1 -12.81 -20.45 13.19
CA ALA A 1 -12.23 -20.72 11.86
C ALA A 1 -10.78 -20.29 11.92
N ASP A 2 -9.89 -21.22 11.64
CA ASP A 2 -8.45 -21.02 11.59
C ASP A 2 -8.14 -20.16 10.36
N TYR A 3 -7.92 -18.87 10.57
CA TYR A 3 -7.62 -17.92 9.49
C TYR A 3 -6.11 -17.73 9.45
N GLY A 4 -5.41 -18.72 8.91
CA GLY A 4 -4.05 -18.56 8.39
C GLY A 4 -4.04 -17.59 7.21
N GLY A 5 -4.34 -16.32 7.47
CA GLY A 5 -4.04 -15.23 6.56
C GLY A 5 -2.53 -15.03 6.61
N THR A 6 -1.86 -15.23 5.49
CA THR A 6 -0.42 -14.97 5.38
C THR A 6 -0.17 -13.48 5.49
N HIS A 7 -0.07 -13.04 6.74
CA HIS A 7 0.34 -11.73 7.19
C HIS A 7 1.71 -11.39 6.62
N ARG A 8 1.76 -10.73 5.46
CA ARG A 8 3.01 -10.45 4.73
C ARG A 8 3.87 -9.46 5.51
N SER A 9 5.02 -9.93 5.97
CA SER A 9 6.14 -9.12 6.43
C SER A 9 7.35 -9.38 5.52
N GLY A 10 8.11 -8.35 5.20
CA GLY A 10 9.24 -8.49 4.28
C GLY A 10 9.94 -7.17 4.00
N PHE A 11 10.62 -7.12 2.87
CA PHE A 11 11.27 -5.92 2.35
C PHE A 11 10.65 -5.55 1.00
N ILE A 12 10.13 -4.33 0.89
CA ILE A 12 9.59 -3.72 -0.33
C ILE A 12 10.66 -2.80 -0.94
N GLY A 13 10.66 -2.70 -2.26
CA GLY A 13 11.57 -1.84 -3.01
C GLY A 13 11.74 -2.32 -4.44
N GLY A 14 11.83 -1.37 -5.37
CA GLY A 14 11.90 -1.65 -6.80
C GLY A 14 13.12 -2.51 -7.20
N ARG A 15 13.00 -3.20 -8.35
CA ARG A 15 14.12 -3.93 -8.95
C ARG A 15 15.27 -2.98 -9.30
N CYS A 16 16.41 -3.15 -8.64
CA CYS A 16 17.60 -2.36 -8.96
C CYS A 16 17.99 -2.58 -10.44
N SER A 17 17.96 -1.51 -11.23
CA SER A 17 18.37 -1.53 -12.64
C SER A 17 19.70 -0.76 -12.81
N GLU A 18 20.43 -1.08 -13.89
CA GLU A 18 21.68 -0.36 -14.20
C GLU A 18 21.41 1.15 -14.37
N GLY A 19 22.23 1.97 -13.72
CA GLY A 19 22.16 3.44 -13.80
C GLY A 19 21.46 4.14 -12.62
N TRP A 20 20.89 3.40 -11.67
CA TRP A 20 20.27 4.00 -10.48
C TRP A 20 21.34 4.45 -9.47
N THR A 21 21.22 5.69 -8.99
CA THR A 21 22.20 6.27 -8.04
C THR A 21 22.14 5.61 -6.66
N ALA A 22 21.00 5.04 -6.29
CA ALA A 22 20.85 4.21 -5.10
C ALA A 22 19.61 3.29 -5.21
N CYS A 23 19.72 2.09 -4.63
CA CYS A 23 18.63 1.12 -4.52
C CYS A 23 18.44 0.78 -3.05
N PHE A 24 17.26 1.06 -2.49
CA PHE A 24 16.95 0.83 -1.09
C PHE A 24 15.85 -0.21 -0.94
N ARG A 25 16.03 -1.09 0.03
CA ARG A 25 14.99 -2.03 0.48
C ARG A 25 14.59 -1.62 1.88
N VAL A 26 13.30 -1.41 2.09
CA VAL A 26 12.76 -0.99 3.40
C VAL A 26 11.93 -2.10 4.01
N PRO A 27 12.02 -2.33 5.33
CA PRO A 27 11.09 -3.22 6.01
C PRO A 27 9.65 -2.74 5.76
N ALA A 28 8.79 -3.65 5.33
CA ALA A 28 7.40 -3.36 5.04
C ALA A 28 6.50 -4.44 5.63
N TRP A 29 5.37 -3.98 6.16
CA TRP A 29 4.39 -4.79 6.85
C TRP A 29 3.03 -4.55 6.20
N SER A 30 2.24 -5.61 6.07
CA SER A 30 0.82 -5.42 5.74
C SER A 30 0.15 -4.59 6.85
N LEU A 31 -0.86 -3.81 6.47
CA LEU A 31 -1.64 -3.05 7.42
C LEU A 31 -2.27 -3.99 8.48
N GLY A 32 -2.69 -5.19 8.09
CA GLY A 32 -3.19 -6.20 9.03
C GLY A 32 -2.18 -6.58 10.12
N ASN A 33 -0.91 -6.82 9.74
CA ASN A 33 0.16 -7.17 10.70
C ASN A 33 0.42 -6.04 11.69
N LEU A 34 0.43 -4.80 11.19
CA LEU A 34 0.69 -3.63 12.01
C LEU A 34 -0.41 -3.45 13.06
N LEU A 35 -1.66 -3.60 12.65
CA LEU A 35 -2.80 -3.41 13.55
C LEU A 35 -2.91 -4.52 14.59
N GLU A 36 -2.65 -5.77 14.19
CA GLU A 36 -2.58 -6.91 15.13
C GLU A 36 -1.46 -6.70 16.16
N LEU A 37 -0.25 -6.34 15.72
CA LEU A 37 0.87 -6.07 16.63
C LEU A 37 0.52 -4.98 17.65
N LEU A 38 -0.18 -3.94 17.21
CA LEU A 38 -0.56 -2.81 18.06
C LEU A 38 -1.82 -3.08 18.90
N GLY A 39 -2.47 -4.23 18.75
CA GLY A 39 -3.73 -4.54 19.44
C GLY A 39 -4.87 -3.61 19.05
N ILE A 40 -4.84 -3.05 17.83
CA ILE A 40 -5.84 -2.13 17.32
C ILE A 40 -6.95 -2.95 16.66
N GLU A 41 -8.15 -2.92 17.24
CA GLU A 41 -9.31 -3.66 16.72
C GLU A 41 -10.21 -2.82 15.80
N GLN A 42 -10.07 -1.50 15.88
CA GLN A 42 -10.85 -0.51 15.14
C GLN A 42 -9.98 0.70 14.81
N VAL A 43 -10.14 1.23 13.59
CA VAL A 43 -9.49 2.45 13.13
C VAL A 43 -10.59 3.38 12.66
N ASP A 44 -10.94 4.41 13.44
CA ASP A 44 -12.04 5.30 13.07
C ASP A 44 -11.81 5.97 11.70
N HIS A 45 -10.54 6.26 11.38
CA HIS A 45 -10.16 6.85 10.13
C HIS A 45 -8.77 6.45 9.67
N LEU A 46 -8.66 5.95 8.45
CA LEU A 46 -7.40 5.65 7.77
C LEU A 46 -7.27 6.54 6.53
N LYS A 47 -6.29 7.44 6.54
CA LYS A 47 -5.93 8.26 5.40
C LYS A 47 -4.90 7.53 4.54
N LEU A 48 -5.18 7.33 3.25
CA LEU A 48 -4.24 6.79 2.28
C LEU A 48 -3.59 7.92 1.48
N ASN A 49 -2.26 7.91 1.41
CA ASN A 49 -1.47 8.80 0.59
C ASN A 49 -0.20 8.06 0.17
N CYS A 50 -0.30 7.24 -0.86
CA CYS A 50 0.74 6.30 -1.23
C CYS A 50 1.00 6.22 -2.74
N GLU A 51 0.84 7.35 -3.45
CA GLU A 51 1.36 7.60 -4.81
C GLU A 51 1.04 6.47 -5.82
N GLY A 52 -0.21 5.96 -5.79
CA GLY A 52 -0.69 4.90 -6.68
C GLY A 52 -0.81 3.53 -6.01
N CYS A 53 -0.24 3.34 -4.81
CA CYS A 53 -0.41 2.09 -4.07
C CYS A 53 -1.76 1.98 -3.34
N GLU A 54 -2.60 3.02 -3.38
CA GLU A 54 -3.92 3.02 -2.75
C GLU A 54 -4.75 1.83 -3.24
N TYR A 55 -4.68 1.50 -4.53
CA TYR A 55 -5.39 0.35 -5.10
C TYR A 55 -4.93 -0.98 -4.50
N ARG A 56 -3.64 -1.14 -4.21
CA ARG A 56 -3.14 -2.37 -3.55
C ARG A 56 -3.68 -2.47 -2.14
N VAL A 57 -3.69 -1.38 -1.38
CA VAL A 57 -4.28 -1.32 -0.03
C VAL A 57 -5.79 -1.62 -0.06
N LEU A 58 -6.53 -1.03 -1.00
CA LEU A 58 -7.97 -1.25 -1.18
C LEU A 58 -8.30 -2.68 -1.67
N SER A 59 -7.35 -3.34 -2.33
CA SER A 59 -7.48 -4.73 -2.75
C SER A 59 -7.11 -5.75 -1.67
N ASP A 60 -6.54 -5.30 -0.54
CA ASP A 60 -6.16 -6.18 0.57
C ASP A 60 -7.42 -6.80 1.22
N PRO A 61 -7.53 -8.14 1.31
CA PRO A 61 -8.70 -8.81 1.87
C PRO A 61 -9.02 -8.42 3.32
N THR A 62 -7.99 -8.10 4.11
CA THR A 62 -8.13 -7.66 5.51
C THR A 62 -8.78 -6.29 5.55
N VAL A 63 -8.31 -5.37 4.71
CA VAL A 63 -8.85 -4.01 4.60
C VAL A 63 -10.30 -4.05 4.11
N GLN A 64 -10.60 -4.83 3.07
CA GLN A 64 -11.97 -5.02 2.58
C GLN A 64 -12.91 -5.57 3.65
N ARG A 65 -12.45 -6.54 4.45
CA ARG A 65 -13.22 -7.08 5.57
C ARG A 65 -13.45 -6.02 6.65
N TRP A 66 -12.47 -5.19 6.96
CA TRP A 66 -12.62 -4.15 7.97
C TRP A 66 -13.60 -3.07 7.53
N MET A 67 -13.57 -2.71 6.25
CA MET A 67 -14.56 -1.81 5.64
C MET A 67 -15.97 -2.40 5.72
N SER A 68 -16.14 -3.69 5.39
CA SER A 68 -17.47 -4.33 5.43
C SER A 68 -18.02 -4.47 6.85
N LEU A 69 -17.14 -4.54 7.86
CA LEU A 69 -17.50 -4.53 9.28
C LEU A 69 -17.63 -3.11 9.86
N SER A 70 -17.47 -2.05 9.07
CA SER A 70 -17.44 -0.65 9.53
C SER A 70 -16.40 -0.38 10.63
N ARG A 71 -15.31 -1.16 10.63
CA ARG A 71 -14.17 -1.00 11.55
C ARG A 71 -13.12 -0.01 11.03
N VAL A 72 -13.27 0.43 9.78
CA VAL A 72 -12.43 1.45 9.18
C VAL A 72 -13.21 2.35 8.23
N SER A 73 -13.03 3.67 8.37
CA SER A 73 -13.38 4.65 7.35
C SER A 73 -12.13 5.08 6.60
N LEU A 74 -12.23 5.27 5.29
CA LEU A 74 -11.11 5.68 4.45
C LEU A 74 -11.28 7.10 3.91
N SER A 75 -10.18 7.84 3.85
CA SER A 75 -10.04 9.00 2.97
C SER A 75 -8.70 8.96 2.24
N GLY A 76 -8.61 9.68 1.13
CA GLY A 76 -7.40 9.76 0.34
C GLY A 76 -7.71 10.23 -1.06
N GLU A 77 -6.67 10.58 -1.80
CA GLU A 77 -6.78 10.83 -3.22
C GLU A 77 -6.32 9.55 -3.94
N LEU A 78 -7.20 9.02 -4.79
CA LEU A 78 -6.78 7.98 -5.72
C LEU A 78 -5.91 8.64 -6.77
N HIS A 79 -4.60 8.41 -6.67
CA HIS A 79 -3.66 8.95 -7.62
C HIS A 79 -3.93 8.32 -9.00
N HIS A 80 -4.35 9.18 -9.94
CA HIS A 80 -4.59 8.82 -11.33
C HIS A 80 -3.56 9.56 -12.19
N PRO A 81 -2.53 8.88 -12.68
CA PRO A 81 -1.47 9.50 -13.50
C PRO A 81 -2.01 10.28 -14.71
N GLU A 82 -3.09 9.76 -15.30
CA GLU A 82 -3.82 10.32 -16.45
C GLU A 82 -4.34 11.76 -16.19
N ARG A 83 -4.44 12.20 -14.92
CA ARG A 83 -4.92 13.54 -14.55
C ARG A 83 -3.83 14.61 -14.57
N PHE A 84 -2.56 14.22 -14.74
CA PHE A 84 -1.42 15.12 -14.70
C PHE A 84 -0.76 15.15 -16.08
N PRO A 85 -1.04 16.17 -16.92
CA PRO A 85 -0.59 16.20 -18.32
C PRO A 85 0.93 16.24 -18.47
N ASP A 86 1.65 16.70 -17.45
CA ASP A 86 3.12 16.78 -17.43
C ASP A 86 3.78 15.49 -16.90
N ILE A 87 3.00 14.50 -16.45
CA ILE A 87 3.52 13.23 -15.94
C ILE A 87 3.29 12.15 -17.00
N SER A 88 4.39 11.65 -17.58
CA SER A 88 4.29 10.52 -18.51
C SER A 88 3.84 9.25 -17.79
N ARG A 89 3.18 8.35 -18.52
CA ARG A 89 2.79 7.03 -18.01
C ARG A 89 4.00 6.23 -17.53
N GLU A 90 5.17 6.37 -18.17
CA GLU A 90 6.39 5.70 -17.72
C GLU A 90 6.87 6.25 -16.37
N MET A 91 6.85 7.57 -16.17
CA MET A 91 7.24 8.18 -14.89
C MET A 91 6.34 7.71 -13.75
N ALA A 92 5.03 7.68 -13.99
CA ALA A 92 4.08 7.18 -13.00
C ALA A 92 4.24 5.67 -12.72
N THR A 93 4.49 4.87 -13.77
CA THR A 93 4.75 3.44 -13.61
C THR A 93 6.02 3.20 -12.79
N ALA A 94 7.10 3.93 -13.08
CA ALA A 94 8.34 3.82 -12.32
C ALA A 94 8.16 4.19 -10.84
N ALA A 95 7.40 5.25 -10.54
CA ALA A 95 7.07 5.61 -9.16
C ALA A 95 6.24 4.53 -8.45
N MET A 96 5.22 4.00 -9.13
CA MET A 96 4.39 2.90 -8.60
C MET A 96 5.20 1.61 -8.38
N ASP A 97 6.13 1.27 -9.28
CA ASP A 97 6.99 0.09 -9.15
C ASP A 97 7.92 0.23 -7.93
N ILE A 98 8.43 1.42 -7.64
CA ILE A 98 9.25 1.66 -6.43
C ILE A 98 8.40 1.55 -5.17
N MET A 99 7.24 2.21 -5.16
CA MET A 99 6.45 2.41 -3.95
C MET A 99 5.59 1.19 -3.58
N CYS A 100 5.19 0.42 -4.59
CA CYS A 100 4.16 -0.60 -4.42
C CYS A 100 4.68 -2.04 -4.47
N GLU A 101 5.90 -2.33 -4.99
CA GLU A 101 6.51 -3.68 -5.07
C GLU A 101 7.02 -4.23 -3.73
#